data_AF-A0A6J0DQR5-F1
#
_entry.id   AF-A0A6J0DQR5-F1
#
_cell.length_a   1.000
_cell.length_b   1.000
_cell.length_c   1.000
_cell.angle_alpha   90.00
_cell.angle_beta   90.00
_cell.angle_gamma   90.00
#
_symmetry.space_group_name_H-M   'P 1'
#
loop_
_entity.id
_entity.type
_entity.pdbx_description
1 polymer ?
#
loop_
_entity_poly.entity_id
_entity_poly.type
_entity_poly.pdbx_seq_one_letter_code
_entity_poly.pdbx_strand_id
1 'polypeptide(L)'
;MRRFGLWLSPRRLPSLGGARCAAWMCREGAAGAEADGPGWTRDCAHSEPGAVSSGPGAYTSGPGRCSRATAEGRESGDPAHVQWRPSPVAVTSGNARFCTTVSACPGPRLAERVPRTGWVYRNVEKPESVSDHMYRMAVMTMVTRDDHLNKDRCIRLALVHDMAECIVGDIAPADNIPKEEKHRREEEAMKQITQLLPEDLKKELYELWEEYETQSSAEARFVKQLDQCEMILQASEYEDMENKPGRLQDFYDSTAGKFSHPEIVQLVSELEAERNANILTAAAEPGS
;
A
#
# COMPACT_ATOMS: atom_id res chain seq x y z
N MET A 1 -5.10 -6.65 22.61
CA MET A 1 -6.00 -5.56 23.07
C MET A 1 -5.28 -4.31 23.63
N ARG A 2 -4.01 -4.01 23.28
CA ARG A 2 -3.35 -2.70 23.54
C ARG A 2 -2.18 -2.45 22.56
N ARG A 3 -2.38 -2.52 21.24
CA ARG A 3 -1.25 -2.47 20.28
C ARG A 3 -1.41 -1.56 19.06
N PHE A 4 -2.55 -0.92 18.83
CA PHE A 4 -2.73 -0.05 17.65
C PHE A 4 -2.26 1.40 17.87
N GLY A 5 -2.50 2.02 19.04
CA GLY A 5 -2.10 3.40 19.35
C GLY A 5 -0.58 3.71 19.39
N LEU A 6 0.29 2.77 19.03
CA LEU A 6 1.75 3.01 18.94
C LEU A 6 2.23 3.36 17.52
N TRP A 7 1.37 3.23 16.51
CA TRP A 7 1.71 3.53 15.11
C TRP A 7 1.36 4.96 14.67
N LEU A 8 0.49 5.67 15.42
CA LEU A 8 -0.19 6.88 14.93
C LEU A 8 0.22 8.20 15.60
N SER A 9 1.21 8.20 16.52
CA SER A 9 1.67 9.42 17.19
C SER A 9 3.18 9.63 17.04
N PRO A 10 3.65 10.73 16.42
CA PRO A 10 5.08 11.06 16.33
C PRO A 10 5.73 11.33 17.70
N ARG A 11 4.94 11.58 18.76
CA ARG A 11 5.43 12.08 20.05
C ARG A 11 5.94 11.02 21.04
N ARG A 12 6.09 9.76 20.62
CA ARG A 12 6.74 8.69 21.43
C ARG A 12 7.94 8.03 20.75
N LEU A 13 8.71 8.78 19.97
CA LEU A 13 10.03 8.34 19.55
C LEU A 13 11.10 9.12 20.34
N PRO A 14 11.82 8.48 21.28
CA PRO A 14 13.04 9.06 21.81
C PRO A 14 14.04 9.22 20.65
N SER A 15 14.70 10.37 20.57
CA SER A 15 15.76 10.65 19.61
C SER A 15 16.94 9.68 19.76
N LEU A 16 16.88 8.50 19.14
CA LEU A 16 17.97 7.53 19.11
C LEU A 16 17.99 6.81 17.75
N GLY A 17 19.15 6.89 17.09
CA GLY A 17 19.35 6.50 15.69
C GLY A 17 18.97 5.05 15.34
N GLY A 18 18.35 4.91 14.17
CA GLY A 18 18.65 3.97 13.09
C GLY A 18 18.59 2.44 13.31
N ALA A 19 18.62 1.90 14.52
CA ALA A 19 18.99 0.49 14.70
C ALA A 19 17.97 -0.40 15.43
N ARG A 20 16.73 0.05 15.68
CA ARG A 20 15.75 -0.76 16.44
C ARG A 20 14.43 -1.12 15.74
N CYS A 21 14.12 -0.57 14.55
CA CYS A 21 12.97 -1.04 13.76
C CYS A 21 13.09 -2.49 13.30
N ALA A 22 14.30 -2.99 13.05
CA ALA A 22 14.52 -4.37 12.58
C ALA A 22 14.38 -5.45 13.68
N ALA A 23 14.53 -5.08 14.96
CA ALA A 23 14.69 -6.06 16.04
C ALA A 23 13.37 -6.61 16.62
N TRP A 24 12.20 -6.02 16.28
CA TRP A 24 10.89 -6.53 16.72
C TRP A 24 10.21 -7.42 15.67
N MET A 25 10.36 -7.15 14.36
CA MET A 25 9.76 -7.97 13.29
C MET A 25 10.17 -9.46 13.40
N CYS A 26 11.36 -9.77 13.92
CA CYS A 26 11.83 -11.15 14.08
C CYS A 26 11.38 -11.87 15.36
N ARG A 27 10.73 -11.22 16.34
CA ARG A 27 10.47 -11.85 17.65
C ARG A 27 9.03 -12.29 17.91
N GLU A 28 8.07 -11.93 17.07
CA GLU A 28 6.68 -12.41 17.21
C GLU A 28 6.21 -13.32 16.06
N GLY A 29 7.12 -13.72 15.17
CA GLY A 29 6.90 -14.83 14.22
C GLY A 29 7.31 -16.21 14.76
N ALA A 30 7.73 -16.32 16.03
CA ALA A 30 8.37 -17.52 16.58
C ALA A 30 7.66 -18.13 17.80
N ALA A 31 6.43 -17.73 18.11
CA ALA A 31 5.67 -18.30 19.23
C ALA A 31 4.24 -18.63 18.80
N GLY A 32 4.07 -19.81 18.19
CA GLY A 32 2.75 -20.34 17.83
C GLY A 32 2.75 -21.33 16.67
N ALA A 33 3.71 -22.25 16.61
CA ALA A 33 3.67 -23.40 15.70
C ALA A 33 4.52 -24.56 16.25
N GLU A 34 4.02 -25.21 17.30
CA GLU A 34 4.18 -26.67 17.45
C GLU A 34 2.89 -27.29 16.90
N ALA A 35 2.81 -28.44 16.25
CA ALA A 35 3.73 -29.31 15.53
C ALA A 35 2.81 -30.44 15.06
N ASP A 36 2.66 -30.72 13.75
CA ASP A 36 2.24 -32.04 13.23
C ASP A 36 2.35 -32.10 11.68
N GLY A 37 3.58 -32.40 11.21
CA GLY A 37 3.95 -33.09 9.95
C GLY A 37 3.66 -32.44 8.57
N PRO A 38 4.21 -33.02 7.47
CA PRO A 38 5.54 -33.57 7.26
C PRO A 38 6.45 -32.57 6.51
N GLY A 39 7.74 -32.57 6.85
CA GLY A 39 8.73 -31.63 6.34
C GLY A 39 9.03 -31.77 4.85
N TRP A 40 9.15 -30.64 4.17
CA TRP A 40 9.75 -30.54 2.85
C TRP A 40 11.21 -30.16 3.02
N THR A 41 12.10 -31.13 2.92
CA THR A 41 13.55 -30.92 2.87
C THR A 41 13.97 -30.38 1.50
N ARG A 42 14.81 -29.35 1.51
CA ARG A 42 15.56 -28.85 0.35
C ARG A 42 16.65 -29.87 0.03
N ASP A 43 16.48 -30.63 -1.05
CA ASP A 43 17.59 -31.39 -1.65
C ASP A 43 18.33 -30.49 -2.65
N CYS A 44 19.45 -29.92 -2.19
CA CYS A 44 20.51 -29.46 -3.07
C CYS A 44 21.47 -30.63 -3.29
N ALA A 45 21.48 -31.16 -4.51
CA ALA A 45 22.34 -32.26 -4.91
C ALA A 45 23.83 -31.91 -4.79
N HIS A 46 24.53 -32.64 -3.93
CA HIS A 46 25.98 -32.84 -4.00
C HIS A 46 26.25 -34.26 -4.49
N SER A 47 26.97 -34.35 -5.60
CA SER A 47 27.51 -35.58 -6.18
C SER A 47 28.96 -35.78 -5.76
N GLU A 48 29.32 -37.02 -5.38
CA GLU A 48 30.57 -37.80 -5.64
C GLU A 48 30.83 -38.83 -4.48
N PRO A 49 31.67 -39.88 -4.63
CA PRO A 49 31.47 -41.06 -5.50
C PRO A 49 31.82 -42.44 -4.83
N GLY A 50 31.37 -43.54 -5.46
CA GLY A 50 32.13 -44.82 -5.53
C GLY A 50 31.63 -46.06 -4.75
N ALA A 51 31.21 -47.14 -5.48
CA ALA A 51 31.79 -48.51 -5.42
C ALA A 51 30.89 -49.60 -6.09
N VAL A 52 31.37 -50.10 -7.26
CA VAL A 52 31.38 -51.46 -7.86
C VAL A 52 30.31 -52.54 -7.48
N SER A 53 29.57 -53.08 -8.47
CA SER A 53 29.71 -54.49 -8.98
C SER A 53 28.62 -54.96 -9.98
N SER A 54 29.10 -55.59 -11.08
CA SER A 54 28.57 -56.72 -11.89
C SER A 54 27.22 -56.70 -12.65
N GLY A 55 27.29 -56.93 -13.97
CA GLY A 55 26.37 -57.81 -14.74
C GLY A 55 25.72 -57.24 -16.02
N PRO A 56 25.54 -58.00 -17.12
CA PRO A 56 25.75 -57.48 -18.48
C PRO A 56 24.46 -57.26 -19.32
N GLY A 57 24.57 -56.38 -20.33
CA GLY A 57 23.57 -56.24 -21.41
C GLY A 57 24.09 -55.35 -22.54
N ALA A 58 24.40 -55.96 -23.68
CA ALA A 58 24.93 -55.34 -24.88
C ALA A 58 23.95 -54.36 -25.54
N TYR A 59 24.44 -53.29 -26.19
CA TYR A 59 24.17 -52.96 -27.60
C TYR A 59 25.05 -51.77 -28.04
N THR A 60 25.37 -51.78 -29.33
CA THR A 60 26.47 -51.12 -30.03
C THR A 60 26.22 -49.67 -30.46
N SER A 61 27.31 -48.88 -30.57
CA SER A 61 27.70 -48.00 -31.71
C SER A 61 28.01 -46.51 -31.43
N GLY A 62 29.29 -46.15 -31.58
CA GLY A 62 29.75 -44.97 -32.36
C GLY A 62 30.01 -43.63 -31.64
N PRO A 63 31.05 -42.84 -32.01
CA PRO A 63 31.83 -42.05 -31.05
C PRO A 63 31.81 -40.51 -31.27
N GLY A 64 32.13 -39.73 -30.23
CA GLY A 64 32.21 -38.26 -30.30
C GLY A 64 33.02 -37.58 -29.19
N ARG A 65 34.30 -37.94 -29.08
CA ARG A 65 35.48 -37.16 -28.65
C ARG A 65 35.29 -35.97 -27.67
N CYS A 66 35.79 -36.15 -26.44
CA CYS A 66 36.06 -35.09 -25.46
C CYS A 66 37.56 -34.77 -25.46
N SER A 67 37.93 -33.48 -25.53
CA SER A 67 39.30 -32.98 -25.46
C SER A 67 39.54 -32.31 -24.11
N ARG A 68 40.60 -32.78 -23.45
CA ARG A 68 41.11 -32.40 -22.13
C ARG A 68 42.03 -31.17 -22.24
N ALA A 69 41.97 -30.25 -21.27
CA ALA A 69 43.05 -29.33 -20.90
C ALA A 69 42.84 -28.93 -19.41
N THR A 70 43.49 -29.63 -18.47
CA THR A 70 44.71 -29.21 -17.74
C THR A 70 44.56 -27.95 -16.92
N ALA A 71 44.58 -28.15 -15.60
CA ALA A 71 44.67 -27.13 -14.56
C ALA A 71 46.13 -26.67 -14.38
N GLU A 72 46.33 -25.36 -14.25
CA GLU A 72 47.47 -24.76 -13.54
C GLU A 72 46.92 -23.71 -12.59
N GLY A 73 47.35 -23.77 -11.33
CA GLY A 73 46.93 -22.84 -10.28
C GLY A 73 47.87 -21.65 -10.14
N ARG A 74 47.36 -20.58 -9.51
CA ARG A 74 48.11 -19.69 -8.62
C ARG A 74 47.15 -18.74 -7.88
N GLU A 75 47.25 -18.75 -6.56
CA GLU A 75 46.69 -17.72 -5.67
C GLU A 75 47.47 -16.40 -5.81
N SER A 76 46.76 -15.28 -5.90
CA SER A 76 47.13 -14.00 -5.27
C SER A 76 45.92 -13.07 -5.33
N GLY A 77 45.64 -12.39 -4.21
CA GLY A 77 44.39 -11.67 -3.99
C GLY A 77 44.35 -10.26 -4.56
N ASP A 78 43.12 -9.81 -4.83
CA ASP A 78 42.63 -8.43 -4.69
C ASP A 78 41.09 -8.48 -4.66
N PRO A 79 40.39 -7.69 -3.81
CA PRO A 79 38.93 -7.71 -3.78
C PRO A 79 38.42 -6.95 -5.01
N ALA A 80 37.91 -7.70 -5.99
CA ALA A 80 37.32 -7.13 -7.18
C ALA A 80 36.18 -6.16 -6.82
N HIS A 81 36.31 -4.92 -7.30
CA HIS A 81 35.18 -4.00 -7.49
C HIS A 81 34.07 -4.75 -8.23
N VAL A 82 32.96 -5.02 -7.54
CA VAL A 82 31.74 -5.57 -8.16
C VAL A 82 31.13 -4.46 -9.01
N GLN A 83 31.42 -4.49 -10.30
CA GLN A 83 30.78 -3.62 -11.28
C GLN A 83 29.45 -4.27 -11.69
N TRP A 84 28.34 -3.76 -11.16
CA TRP A 84 26.99 -4.15 -11.58
C TRP A 84 26.77 -3.73 -13.04
N ARG A 85 26.89 -4.67 -13.99
CA ARG A 85 26.36 -4.48 -15.34
C ARG A 85 24.93 -5.00 -15.36
N PRO A 86 23.94 -4.19 -15.78
CA PRO A 86 22.61 -4.72 -16.01
C PRO A 86 22.70 -5.76 -17.13
N SER A 87 22.30 -7.00 -16.84
CA SER A 87 22.00 -7.96 -17.89
C SER A 87 20.87 -7.38 -18.74
N PRO A 88 20.94 -7.42 -20.08
CA PRO A 88 19.81 -7.07 -20.92
C PRO A 88 18.71 -8.10 -20.66
N VAL A 89 17.77 -7.76 -19.78
CA VAL A 89 16.53 -8.52 -19.65
C VAL A 89 15.80 -8.35 -20.97
N ALA A 90 15.72 -9.43 -21.75
CA ALA A 90 14.88 -9.47 -22.94
C ALA A 90 13.45 -9.12 -22.50
N VAL A 91 12.91 -8.03 -23.04
CA VAL A 91 11.53 -7.60 -22.81
C VAL A 91 10.63 -8.70 -23.38
N THR A 92 10.06 -9.52 -22.51
CA THR A 92 9.03 -10.47 -22.90
C THR A 92 7.76 -9.70 -23.26
N SER A 93 6.91 -10.27 -24.11
CA SER A 93 5.66 -9.65 -24.59
C SER A 93 4.70 -9.21 -23.47
N GLY A 94 4.80 -9.79 -22.27
CA GLY A 94 4.08 -9.37 -21.07
C GLY A 94 4.57 -8.03 -20.49
N ASN A 95 5.89 -7.82 -20.45
CA ASN A 95 6.49 -6.59 -19.93
C ASN A 95 6.28 -5.40 -20.88
N ALA A 96 6.21 -5.65 -22.19
CA ALA A 96 5.85 -4.63 -23.16
C ALA A 96 4.40 -4.13 -22.96
N ARG A 97 3.43 -5.03 -22.76
CA ARG A 97 2.05 -4.65 -22.42
C ARG A 97 1.97 -3.88 -21.11
N PHE A 98 2.68 -4.33 -20.07
CA PHE A 98 2.73 -3.65 -18.77
C PHE A 98 3.25 -2.21 -18.88
N CYS A 99 4.38 -2.01 -19.57
CA CYS A 99 4.98 -0.68 -19.73
C CYS A 99 4.10 0.27 -20.56
N THR A 100 3.42 -0.25 -21.59
CA THR A 100 2.45 0.53 -22.38
C THR A 100 1.22 0.91 -21.55
N THR A 101 0.63 -0.02 -20.79
CA THR A 101 -0.57 0.26 -19.99
C THR A 101 -0.33 1.27 -18.87
N VAL A 102 0.78 1.16 -18.13
CA VAL A 102 1.10 2.10 -17.04
C VAL A 102 1.53 3.47 -17.57
N SER A 103 2.23 3.52 -18.72
CA SER A 103 2.57 4.80 -19.36
C SER A 103 1.36 5.48 -20.02
N ALA A 104 0.36 4.69 -20.43
CA ALA A 104 -0.85 5.19 -21.07
C ALA A 104 -1.92 5.65 -20.07
N CYS A 105 -1.86 5.26 -18.79
CA CYS A 105 -2.79 5.73 -17.77
C CYS A 105 -2.16 6.90 -16.97
N PRO A 106 -2.40 8.17 -17.35
CA PRO A 106 -1.83 9.32 -16.65
C PRO A 106 -2.43 9.54 -15.25
N GLY A 107 -3.51 8.82 -14.89
CA GLY A 107 -4.29 9.05 -13.68
C GLY A 107 -3.47 9.15 -12.40
N PRO A 108 -2.67 8.14 -12.01
CA PRO A 108 -1.88 8.18 -10.79
C PRO A 108 -0.93 9.39 -10.72
N ARG A 109 -0.26 9.73 -11.83
CA ARG A 109 0.66 10.88 -11.90
C ARG A 109 -0.05 12.23 -11.80
N LEU A 110 -1.28 12.29 -12.30
CA LEU A 110 -2.11 13.48 -12.21
C LEU A 110 -2.66 13.64 -10.79
N ALA A 111 -3.08 12.56 -10.14
CA ALA A 111 -3.53 12.56 -8.74
C ALA A 111 -2.46 13.04 -7.75
N GLU A 112 -1.18 12.74 -7.99
CA GLU A 112 -0.03 13.29 -7.22
C GLU A 112 0.02 14.82 -7.22
N ARG A 113 -0.59 15.48 -8.21
CA ARG A 113 -0.57 16.94 -8.37
C ARG A 113 -1.87 17.62 -7.96
N VAL A 114 -2.89 16.83 -7.58
CA VAL A 114 -4.17 17.36 -7.09
C VAL A 114 -4.08 17.43 -5.56
N PRO A 115 -3.92 18.63 -4.97
CA PRO A 115 -4.00 18.77 -3.52
C PRO A 115 -5.45 18.53 -3.07
N ARG A 116 -5.63 17.93 -1.90
CA ARG A 116 -6.96 17.75 -1.30
C ARG A 116 -7.57 19.12 -0.95
N THR A 117 -8.68 19.46 -1.61
CA THR A 117 -9.32 20.78 -1.63
C THR A 117 -9.81 21.19 -0.24
N GLY A 118 -10.24 20.23 0.59
CA GLY A 118 -10.63 20.48 1.98
C GLY A 118 -9.52 21.19 2.79
N TRP A 119 -8.28 20.72 2.66
CA TRP A 119 -7.12 21.30 3.34
C TRP A 119 -6.71 22.66 2.75
N VAL A 120 -6.79 22.79 1.42
CA VAL A 120 -6.54 24.07 0.72
C VAL A 120 -7.47 25.15 1.23
N TYR A 121 -8.77 24.85 1.35
CA TYR A 121 -9.78 25.78 1.88
C TYR A 121 -9.67 26.07 3.37
N ARG A 122 -8.84 25.33 4.10
CA ARG A 122 -8.48 25.62 5.50
C ARG A 122 -7.06 26.18 5.63
N ASN A 123 -6.45 26.62 4.52
CA ASN A 123 -5.13 27.23 4.50
C ASN A 123 -4.04 26.36 5.18
N VAL A 124 -4.17 25.03 5.07
CA VAL A 124 -3.10 24.11 5.48
C VAL A 124 -1.88 24.33 4.59
N GLU A 125 -0.70 24.43 5.19
CA GLU A 125 0.54 24.54 4.43
C GLU A 125 0.94 23.19 3.84
N LYS A 126 1.18 23.15 2.51
CA LYS A 126 1.59 21.94 1.78
C LYS A 126 0.63 20.75 2.06
N PRO A 127 -0.66 20.89 1.68
CA PRO A 127 -1.62 19.81 1.87
C PRO A 127 -1.21 18.56 1.09
N GLU A 128 -1.65 17.41 1.58
CA GLU A 128 -1.46 16.12 0.92
C GLU A 128 -2.10 16.11 -0.48
N SER A 129 -1.57 15.24 -1.34
CA SER A 129 -2.20 14.95 -2.63
C SER A 129 -3.29 13.89 -2.49
N VAL A 130 -4.19 13.81 -3.47
CA VAL A 130 -5.22 12.75 -3.55
C VAL A 130 -4.57 11.35 -3.57
N SER A 131 -3.37 11.20 -4.16
CA SER A 131 -2.65 9.93 -4.12
C SER A 131 -2.09 9.57 -2.74
N ASP A 132 -1.68 10.56 -1.93
CA ASP A 132 -1.20 10.30 -0.55
C ASP A 132 -2.34 9.74 0.31
N HIS A 133 -3.53 10.34 0.18
CA HIS A 133 -4.78 9.89 0.79
C HIS A 133 -5.10 8.43 0.42
N MET A 134 -5.18 8.12 -0.89
CA MET A 134 -5.46 6.76 -1.37
C MET A 134 -4.38 5.75 -0.93
N TYR A 135 -3.11 6.16 -0.88
CA TYR A 135 -2.02 5.30 -0.43
C TYR A 135 -2.20 4.92 1.05
N ARG A 136 -2.45 5.89 1.93
CA ARG A 136 -2.66 5.59 3.36
C ARG A 136 -3.92 4.78 3.57
N MET A 137 -5.00 5.03 2.83
CA MET A 137 -6.19 4.18 2.86
C MET A 137 -5.93 2.72 2.46
N ALA A 138 -5.10 2.48 1.44
CA ALA A 138 -4.70 1.14 1.04
C ALA A 138 -3.92 0.44 2.16
N VAL A 139 -3.00 1.16 2.83
CA VAL A 139 -2.27 0.63 4.00
C VAL A 139 -3.21 0.37 5.18
N MET A 140 -4.12 1.29 5.49
CA MET A 140 -5.15 1.10 6.53
C MET A 140 -5.99 -0.14 6.25
N THR A 141 -6.40 -0.32 4.99
CA THR A 141 -7.09 -1.52 4.56
C THR A 141 -6.29 -2.77 4.88
N MET A 142 -4.98 -2.81 4.62
CA MET A 142 -4.14 -3.99 4.91
C MET A 142 -4.05 -4.31 6.42
N VAL A 143 -4.08 -3.30 7.29
CA VAL A 143 -3.85 -3.48 8.74
C VAL A 143 -5.13 -3.62 9.56
N THR A 144 -6.28 -3.15 9.05
CA THR A 144 -7.59 -3.32 9.70
C THR A 144 -8.11 -4.75 9.49
N ARG A 145 -8.55 -5.41 10.56
CA ARG A 145 -8.98 -6.81 10.52
C ARG A 145 -10.48 -6.91 10.26
N ASP A 146 -10.85 -7.68 9.25
CA ASP A 146 -12.21 -8.17 9.06
C ASP A 146 -12.12 -9.42 8.18
N ASP A 147 -12.36 -10.59 8.78
CA ASP A 147 -12.26 -11.89 8.11
C ASP A 147 -13.44 -12.15 7.16
N HIS A 148 -14.46 -11.29 7.17
CA HIS A 148 -15.63 -11.38 6.29
C HIS A 148 -15.48 -10.57 5.00
N LEU A 149 -14.43 -9.74 4.88
CA LEU A 149 -14.20 -8.89 3.72
C LEU A 149 -13.09 -9.42 2.83
N ASN A 150 -13.25 -9.24 1.51
CA ASN A 150 -12.15 -9.45 0.59
C ASN A 150 -11.18 -8.26 0.65
N LYS A 151 -10.10 -8.40 1.43
CA LYS A 151 -9.08 -7.34 1.62
C LYS A 151 -8.41 -6.90 0.33
N ASP A 152 -8.14 -7.81 -0.60
CA ASP A 152 -7.55 -7.46 -1.90
C ASP A 152 -8.49 -6.58 -2.72
N ARG A 153 -9.80 -6.86 -2.66
CA ARG A 153 -10.83 -6.01 -3.30
C ARG A 153 -10.90 -4.64 -2.62
N CYS A 154 -10.89 -4.59 -1.28
CA CYS A 154 -10.86 -3.32 -0.55
C CYS A 154 -9.65 -2.45 -0.91
N ILE A 155 -8.46 -3.05 -1.08
CA ILE A 155 -7.26 -2.32 -1.51
C ILE A 155 -7.45 -1.74 -2.91
N ARG A 156 -8.00 -2.52 -3.85
CA ARG A 156 -8.29 -2.05 -5.21
C ARG A 156 -9.32 -0.92 -5.21
N LEU A 157 -10.38 -1.02 -4.40
CA LEU A 157 -11.36 0.05 -4.20
C LEU A 157 -10.68 1.32 -3.67
N ALA A 158 -9.87 1.21 -2.62
CA ALA A 158 -9.16 2.35 -2.03
C ALA A 158 -8.24 3.06 -3.04
N LEU A 159 -7.58 2.31 -3.93
CA LEU A 159 -6.69 2.87 -4.95
C LEU A 159 -7.40 3.46 -6.19
N VAL A 160 -8.69 3.17 -6.38
CA VAL A 160 -9.44 3.54 -7.59
C VAL A 160 -10.53 4.57 -7.32
N HIS A 161 -11.06 4.65 -6.09
CA HIS A 161 -12.25 5.44 -5.80
C HIS A 161 -12.14 6.93 -6.17
N ASP A 162 -11.03 7.59 -5.83
CA ASP A 162 -10.77 9.01 -6.15
C ASP A 162 -9.97 9.19 -7.45
N MET A 163 -9.84 8.15 -8.28
CA MET A 163 -9.06 8.24 -9.53
C MET A 163 -9.64 9.26 -10.53
N ALA A 164 -10.96 9.49 -10.49
CA ALA A 164 -11.65 10.47 -11.32
C ALA A 164 -11.18 11.92 -11.07
N GLU A 165 -10.74 12.21 -9.84
CA GLU A 165 -10.29 13.55 -9.41
C GLU A 165 -9.05 14.01 -10.16
N CYS A 166 -8.32 13.09 -10.81
CA CYS A 166 -7.17 13.45 -11.64
C CYS A 166 -7.55 14.27 -12.89
N ILE A 167 -8.81 14.23 -13.31
CA ILE A 167 -9.38 15.05 -14.40
C ILE A 167 -10.34 16.10 -13.84
N VAL A 168 -11.23 15.69 -12.93
CA VAL A 168 -12.30 16.56 -12.42
C VAL A 168 -11.79 17.59 -11.41
N GLY A 169 -10.69 17.28 -10.73
CA GLY A 169 -10.27 17.94 -9.49
C GLY A 169 -11.04 17.37 -8.28
N ASP A 170 -10.49 17.57 -7.08
CA ASP A 170 -11.16 17.23 -5.81
C ASP A 170 -12.28 18.26 -5.53
N ILE A 171 -13.54 17.84 -5.72
CA ILE A 171 -14.72 18.67 -5.48
C ILE A 171 -15.11 18.58 -4.01
N ALA A 172 -14.92 19.66 -3.28
CA ALA A 172 -15.27 19.77 -1.87
C ALA A 172 -16.72 20.25 -1.67
N PRO A 173 -17.33 20.03 -0.49
CA PRO A 173 -18.68 20.53 -0.18
C PRO A 173 -18.84 22.05 -0.37
N ALA A 174 -17.75 22.82 -0.19
CA ALA A 174 -17.76 24.27 -0.36
C ALA A 174 -17.92 24.73 -1.82
N ASP A 175 -17.69 23.85 -2.81
CA ASP A 175 -17.85 24.16 -4.23
C ASP A 175 -19.32 24.19 -4.68
N ASN A 176 -20.25 23.79 -3.81
CA ASN A 176 -21.70 23.80 -4.06
C ASN A 176 -22.13 23.09 -5.36
N ILE A 177 -21.39 22.07 -5.79
CA ILE A 177 -21.74 21.24 -6.93
C ILE A 177 -22.79 20.19 -6.49
N PRO A 178 -23.95 20.08 -7.17
CA PRO A 178 -24.94 19.05 -6.87
C PRO A 178 -24.35 17.65 -6.99
N LYS A 179 -24.82 16.71 -6.16
CA LYS A 179 -24.31 15.33 -6.14
C LYS A 179 -24.42 14.66 -7.51
N GLU A 180 -25.51 14.91 -8.22
CA GLU A 180 -25.78 14.35 -9.55
C GLU A 180 -24.77 14.89 -10.59
N GLU A 181 -24.40 16.17 -10.50
CA GLU A 181 -23.42 16.77 -11.40
C GLU A 181 -22.00 16.33 -11.06
N LYS A 182 -21.65 16.20 -9.77
CA LYS A 182 -20.37 15.59 -9.35
C LYS A 182 -20.25 14.18 -9.94
N HIS A 183 -21.26 13.34 -9.70
CA HIS A 183 -21.27 11.97 -10.20
C HIS A 183 -21.16 11.92 -11.73
N ARG A 184 -21.91 12.76 -12.47
CA ARG A 184 -21.83 12.82 -13.93
C ARG A 184 -20.41 13.16 -14.43
N ARG A 185 -19.75 14.13 -13.80
CA ARG A 185 -18.37 14.54 -14.15
C ARG A 185 -17.36 13.43 -13.87
N GLU A 186 -17.48 12.78 -12.73
CA GLU A 186 -16.60 11.69 -12.32
C GLU A 186 -16.79 10.44 -13.18
N GLU A 187 -18.03 10.11 -13.54
CA GLU A 187 -18.37 9.03 -14.46
C GLU A 187 -17.74 9.27 -15.85
N GLU A 188 -17.86 10.50 -16.36
CA GLU A 188 -17.25 10.90 -17.63
C GLU A 188 -15.72 10.81 -17.58
N ALA A 189 -15.10 11.28 -16.50
CA ALA A 189 -13.67 11.17 -16.28
C ALA A 189 -13.19 9.72 -16.18
N MET A 190 -13.88 8.86 -15.44
CA MET A 190 -13.53 7.45 -15.33
C MET A 190 -13.66 6.71 -16.66
N LYS A 191 -14.67 7.04 -17.47
CA LYS A 191 -14.77 6.52 -18.84
C LYS A 191 -13.56 6.94 -19.68
N GLN A 192 -13.12 8.20 -19.59
CA GLN A 192 -11.94 8.67 -20.32
C GLN A 192 -10.64 7.99 -19.85
N ILE A 193 -10.46 7.83 -18.53
CA ILE A 193 -9.27 7.19 -17.94
C ILE A 193 -9.20 5.71 -18.34
N THR A 194 -10.30 4.99 -18.16
CA THR A 194 -10.33 3.53 -18.38
C THR A 194 -10.31 3.16 -19.87
N GLN A 195 -10.74 4.04 -20.78
CA GLN A 195 -10.62 3.84 -22.24
C GLN A 195 -9.17 3.66 -22.73
N LEU A 196 -8.18 4.09 -21.94
CA LEU A 196 -6.75 3.95 -22.26
C LEU A 196 -6.21 2.55 -21.94
N LEU A 197 -7.02 1.70 -21.28
CA LEU A 197 -6.65 0.37 -20.84
C LEU A 197 -7.22 -0.71 -21.78
N PRO A 198 -6.61 -1.91 -21.82
CA PRO A 198 -7.22 -3.10 -22.40
C PRO A 198 -8.63 -3.37 -21.85
N GLU A 199 -9.51 -3.97 -22.66
CA GLU A 199 -10.95 -4.07 -22.35
C GLU A 199 -11.26 -4.79 -21.02
N ASP A 200 -10.46 -5.79 -20.65
CA ASP A 200 -10.56 -6.50 -19.38
C ASP A 200 -10.25 -5.59 -18.18
N LEU A 201 -9.15 -4.84 -18.24
CA LEU A 201 -8.75 -3.90 -17.18
C LEU A 201 -9.65 -2.67 -17.12
N LYS A 202 -10.08 -2.17 -18.27
CA LYS A 202 -11.06 -1.08 -18.38
C LYS A 202 -12.34 -1.43 -17.63
N LYS A 203 -12.87 -2.63 -17.89
CA LYS A 203 -14.07 -3.13 -17.23
C LYS A 203 -13.85 -3.25 -15.72
N GLU A 204 -12.75 -3.86 -15.30
CA GLU A 204 -12.43 -4.05 -13.88
C GLU A 204 -12.35 -2.73 -13.10
N LEU A 205 -11.58 -1.75 -13.59
CA LEU A 205 -11.40 -0.47 -12.90
C LEU A 205 -12.69 0.36 -12.87
N TYR A 206 -13.46 0.34 -13.95
CA TYR A 206 -14.75 1.03 -14.00
C TYR A 206 -15.75 0.42 -13.02
N GLU A 207 -15.85 -0.92 -12.96
CA GLU A 207 -16.74 -1.62 -12.03
C GLU A 207 -16.34 -1.40 -10.57
N LEU A 208 -15.05 -1.33 -10.26
CA LEU A 208 -14.57 -0.98 -8.90
C LEU A 208 -14.98 0.44 -8.50
N TRP A 209 -14.80 1.42 -9.39
CA TRP A 209 -15.23 2.78 -9.14
C TRP A 209 -16.76 2.86 -8.96
N GLU A 210 -17.54 2.21 -9.83
CA GLU A 210 -19.00 2.18 -9.74
C GLU A 210 -19.49 1.50 -8.46
N GLU A 211 -18.83 0.41 -8.03
CA GLU A 211 -19.10 -0.27 -6.77
C GLU A 211 -18.92 0.66 -5.57
N TYR A 212 -17.82 1.44 -5.57
CA TYR A 212 -17.59 2.44 -4.53
C TYR A 212 -18.66 3.55 -4.59
N GLU A 213 -18.93 4.13 -5.74
CA GLU A 213 -19.91 5.22 -5.88
C GLU A 213 -21.33 4.82 -5.44
N THR A 214 -21.73 3.60 -5.79
CA THR A 214 -23.05 3.04 -5.44
C THR A 214 -23.11 2.44 -4.04
N GLN A 215 -21.96 2.26 -3.37
CA GLN A 215 -21.84 1.62 -2.05
C GLN A 215 -22.51 0.24 -2.00
N SER A 216 -22.45 -0.50 -3.11
CA SER A 216 -23.24 -1.71 -3.34
C SER A 216 -22.72 -2.95 -2.58
N SER A 217 -21.43 -2.98 -2.23
CA SER A 217 -20.80 -4.09 -1.51
C SER A 217 -20.45 -3.77 -0.05
N ALA A 218 -20.16 -4.81 0.73
CA ALA A 218 -19.66 -4.63 2.10
C ALA A 218 -18.27 -3.99 2.10
N GLU A 219 -17.43 -4.36 1.12
CA GLU A 219 -16.12 -3.79 0.85
C GLU A 219 -16.19 -2.28 0.56
N ALA A 220 -17.11 -1.83 -0.29
CA ALA A 220 -17.29 -0.41 -0.60
C ALA A 220 -17.70 0.40 0.63
N ARG A 221 -18.63 -0.13 1.44
CA ARG A 221 -19.06 0.50 2.70
C ARG A 221 -17.96 0.54 3.76
N PHE A 222 -17.11 -0.48 3.78
CA PHE A 222 -15.93 -0.53 4.63
C PHE A 222 -14.90 0.52 4.20
N VAL A 223 -14.54 0.56 2.91
CA VAL A 223 -13.58 1.52 2.36
C VAL A 223 -14.09 2.96 2.51
N LYS A 224 -15.41 3.21 2.42
CA LYS A 224 -15.97 4.54 2.68
C LYS A 224 -15.79 5.03 4.11
N GLN A 225 -15.85 4.11 5.08
CA GLN A 225 -15.55 4.43 6.47
C GLN A 225 -14.06 4.64 6.69
N LEU A 226 -13.19 3.91 5.96
CA LEU A 226 -11.76 4.16 6.01
C LEU A 226 -11.40 5.53 5.42
N ASP A 227 -12.01 5.94 4.31
CA ASP A 227 -11.86 7.30 3.73
C ASP A 227 -12.13 8.39 4.78
N GLN A 228 -13.27 8.29 5.48
CA GLN A 228 -13.62 9.23 6.54
C GLN A 228 -12.69 9.17 7.74
N CYS A 229 -12.26 7.98 8.14
CA CYS A 229 -11.33 7.78 9.25
C CYS A 229 -9.95 8.35 8.94
N GLU A 230 -9.47 8.15 7.72
CA GLU A 230 -8.20 8.66 7.23
C GLU A 230 -8.21 10.20 7.21
N MET A 231 -9.31 10.79 6.74
CA MET A 231 -9.50 12.25 6.70
C MET A 231 -9.40 12.89 8.10
N ILE A 232 -10.08 12.34 9.11
CA ILE A 232 -9.99 12.90 10.47
C ILE A 232 -8.65 12.61 11.15
N LEU A 233 -8.00 11.50 10.83
CA LEU A 233 -6.62 11.25 11.27
C LEU A 233 -5.69 12.33 10.71
N GLN A 234 -5.77 12.62 9.41
CA GLN A 234 -5.00 13.69 8.78
C GLN A 234 -5.29 15.06 9.39
N ALA A 235 -6.56 15.34 9.74
CA ALA A 235 -6.95 16.57 10.43
C ALA A 235 -6.18 16.72 11.75
N SER A 236 -6.12 15.68 12.59
CA SER A 236 -5.35 15.73 13.84
C SER A 236 -3.85 15.95 13.62
N GLU A 237 -3.28 15.32 12.59
CA GLU A 237 -1.87 15.48 12.27
C GLU A 237 -1.54 16.90 11.83
N TYR A 238 -2.40 17.55 11.04
CA TYR A 238 -2.22 18.95 10.68
C TYR A 238 -2.38 19.90 11.87
N GLU A 239 -3.34 19.64 12.77
CA GLU A 239 -3.46 20.40 14.02
C GLU A 239 -2.19 20.28 14.88
N ASP A 240 -1.62 19.08 14.97
CA ASP A 240 -0.39 18.80 15.70
C ASP A 240 0.84 19.47 15.06
N MET A 241 0.97 19.41 13.73
CA MET A 241 2.07 20.03 12.98
C MET A 241 2.05 21.55 13.05
N GLU A 242 0.88 22.15 12.98
CA GLU A 242 0.71 23.61 13.07
C GLU A 242 0.66 24.12 14.52
N ASN A 243 0.67 23.22 15.51
CA ASN A 243 0.46 23.51 16.92
C ASN A 243 -0.82 24.35 17.16
N LYS A 244 -1.91 23.95 16.50
CA LYS A 244 -3.24 24.57 16.62
C LYS A 244 -4.29 23.51 16.92
N PRO A 245 -4.30 22.93 18.14
CA PRO A 245 -5.27 21.90 18.52
C PRO A 245 -6.70 22.41 18.36
N GLY A 246 -7.59 21.60 17.76
CA GLY A 246 -9.00 21.94 17.58
C GLY A 246 -9.33 22.79 16.36
N ARG A 247 -8.33 23.23 15.57
CA ARG A 247 -8.54 24.13 14.42
C ARG A 247 -9.42 23.53 13.31
N LEU A 248 -9.34 22.22 13.10
CA LEU A 248 -9.97 21.47 12.02
C LEU A 248 -11.15 20.64 12.54
N GLN A 249 -11.86 21.16 13.55
CA GLN A 249 -13.00 20.50 14.20
C GLN A 249 -14.16 20.20 13.23
N ASP A 250 -14.32 21.01 12.19
CA ASP A 250 -15.36 20.85 11.18
C ASP A 250 -15.27 19.51 10.42
N PHE A 251 -14.05 18.97 10.23
CA PHE A 251 -13.89 17.62 9.67
C PHE A 251 -14.43 16.55 10.60
N TYR A 252 -14.17 16.65 11.90
CA TYR A 252 -14.72 15.73 12.91
C TYR A 252 -16.24 15.81 12.95
N ASP A 253 -16.79 17.01 13.02
CA ASP A 253 -18.24 17.24 13.05
C ASP A 253 -18.91 16.65 11.80
N SER A 254 -18.26 16.72 10.64
CA SER A 254 -18.75 16.14 9.39
C SER A 254 -18.85 14.61 9.40
N THR A 255 -18.13 13.93 10.31
CA THR A 255 -18.09 12.46 10.41
C THR A 255 -18.96 11.90 11.53
N ALA A 256 -19.61 12.76 12.32
CA ALA A 256 -20.47 12.36 13.42
C ALA A 256 -21.56 11.37 12.96
N GLY A 257 -21.60 10.19 13.59
CA GLY A 257 -22.58 9.15 13.31
C GLY A 257 -22.39 8.37 12.01
N LYS A 258 -21.27 8.55 11.29
CA LYS A 258 -21.00 7.85 10.03
C LYS A 258 -20.22 6.54 10.18
N PHE A 259 -19.59 6.33 11.34
CA PHE A 259 -18.85 5.10 11.64
C PHE A 259 -19.74 4.03 12.29
N SER A 260 -19.62 2.80 11.80
CA SER A 260 -20.38 1.63 12.26
C SER A 260 -19.56 0.35 12.28
N HIS A 261 -18.48 0.26 11.51
CA HIS A 261 -17.61 -0.91 11.49
C HIS A 261 -16.83 -1.03 12.82
N PRO A 262 -16.86 -2.17 13.53
CA PRO A 262 -16.32 -2.28 14.89
C PRO A 262 -14.87 -1.82 15.05
N GLU A 263 -13.96 -2.27 14.17
CA GLU A 263 -12.54 -1.88 14.24
C GLU A 263 -12.32 -0.39 13.92
N ILE A 264 -13.14 0.18 13.03
CA ILE A 264 -13.02 1.60 12.65
C ILE A 264 -13.55 2.46 13.79
N VAL A 265 -14.70 2.08 14.38
CA VAL A 265 -15.25 2.75 15.56
C VAL A 265 -14.25 2.75 16.71
N GLN A 266 -13.56 1.63 16.95
CA GLN A 266 -12.51 1.58 17.97
C GLN A 266 -11.36 2.54 17.64
N LEU A 267 -10.85 2.51 16.41
CA LEU A 267 -9.77 3.38 15.96
C LEU A 267 -10.13 4.87 16.10
N VAL A 268 -11.32 5.26 15.65
CA VAL A 268 -11.83 6.64 15.75
C VAL A 268 -12.00 7.05 17.22
N SER A 269 -12.50 6.15 18.08
CA SER A 269 -12.64 6.44 19.51
C SER A 269 -11.29 6.69 20.18
N GLU A 270 -10.25 5.90 19.83
CA GLU A 270 -8.89 6.10 20.32
C GLU A 270 -8.30 7.44 19.82
N LEU A 271 -8.47 7.74 18.52
CA LEU A 271 -8.03 8.99 17.90
C LEU A 271 -8.68 10.22 18.55
N GLU A 272 -10.01 10.23 18.70
CA GLU A 272 -10.73 11.34 19.32
C GLU A 272 -10.34 11.53 20.79
N ALA A 273 -10.14 10.44 21.54
CA ALA A 273 -9.69 10.53 22.92
C ALA A 273 -8.29 11.17 23.04
N GLU A 274 -7.33 10.76 22.20
CA GLU A 274 -5.98 11.34 22.17
C GLU A 274 -6.02 12.82 21.77
N ARG A 275 -6.75 13.16 20.70
CA ARG A 275 -6.91 14.54 20.24
C ARG A 275 -7.57 15.42 21.30
N ASN A 276 -8.65 14.96 21.93
CA ASN A 276 -9.36 15.72 22.96
C ASN A 276 -8.46 15.98 24.19
N ALA A 277 -7.60 15.02 24.56
CA ALA A 277 -6.61 15.22 25.61
C ALA A 277 -5.58 16.30 25.22
N ASN A 278 -5.13 16.33 23.96
CA ASN A 278 -4.22 17.38 23.47
C ASN A 278 -4.87 18.76 23.48
N ILE A 279 -6.14 18.88 23.06
CA ILE A 279 -6.90 20.13 23.09
C ILE A 279 -7.04 20.64 24.52
N LEU A 280 -7.41 19.77 25.47
CA LEU A 280 -7.54 20.13 26.88
C LEU A 280 -6.19 20.56 27.48
N THR A 281 -5.11 19.89 27.11
CA THR A 281 -3.75 20.25 27.57
C THR A 281 -3.35 21.63 27.06
N ALA A 282 -3.57 21.93 25.78
CA ALA A 282 -3.27 23.24 25.21
C ALA A 282 -4.16 24.36 25.78
N ALA A 283 -5.41 24.07 26.13
CA ALA A 283 -6.29 25.03 26.79
C ALA A 283 -5.89 25.30 28.26
N ALA A 284 -5.18 24.37 28.90
CA ALA A 284 -4.74 24.47 30.29
C ALA A 284 -3.40 25.20 30.46
N GLU A 285 -2.61 25.38 29.40
CA GLU A 285 -1.38 26.18 29.42
C GLU A 285 -1.72 27.67 29.21
N PRO A 286 -1.63 28.53 30.26
CA PRO A 286 -1.82 29.96 30.09
C PRO A 286 -0.62 30.51 29.32
N GLY A 287 -0.88 31.25 28.25
CA GLY A 287 0.15 31.78 27.34
C GLY A 287 1.35 32.40 28.08
N SER A 288 2.53 31.86 27.76
CA SER A 288 3.86 32.40 28.13
C SER A 288 4.21 33.63 27.31
#